data_AF-A0A9D9UYL6-F1
#
_entry.id   AF-A0A9D9UYL6-F1
#
_cell.length_a   1.000
_cell.length_b   1.000
_cell.length_c   1.000
_cell.angle_alpha   90.00
_cell.angle_beta   90.00
_cell.angle_gamma   90.00
#
_symmetry.space_group_name_H-M   'P 1'
#
loop_
_entity.id
_entity.type
_entity.pdbx_description
1 polymer ?
#
loop_
_entity_poly.entity_id
_entity_poly.type
_entity_poly.pdbx_seq_one_letter_code
_entity_poly.pdbx_strand_id
1 'polypeptide(L)' 'MPFSKDPGVRESDKYCSYCFKNGKFTYEGDLKGFKEFVYKGMLGVGVPKLKARFYTWMVRFAPRWQKNK' A
#
# COMPACT_ATOMS: atom_id res chain seq x y z
N MET A 1 -2.18 5.34 4.44
CA MET A 1 -2.11 6.74 3.96
C MET A 1 -3.53 7.30 4.06
N PRO A 2 -3.77 8.48 4.62
CA PRO A 2 -5.11 9.05 4.60
C PRO A 2 -5.52 9.29 3.15
N PHE A 3 -6.73 8.86 2.77
CA PHE A 3 -7.25 8.99 1.41
C PHE A 3 -7.26 10.44 0.90
N SER A 4 -7.28 11.41 1.81
CA SER A 4 -7.20 12.85 1.51
C SER A 4 -5.85 13.33 0.96
N LYS A 5 -4.80 12.49 0.98
CA LYS A 5 -3.47 12.83 0.43
C LYS A 5 -3.13 12.09 -0.87
N ASP A 6 -4.11 11.44 -1.49
CA ASP A 6 -3.89 10.72 -2.74
C ASP A 6 -3.97 11.70 -3.94
N PRO A 7 -2.91 11.87 -4.74
CA PRO A 7 -2.90 12.80 -5.87
C PRO A 7 -3.52 12.21 -7.15
N GLY A 8 -4.00 10.96 -7.13
CA GLY A 8 -4.48 10.24 -8.31
C GLY A 8 -6.00 10.09 -8.40
N VAL A 9 -6.49 9.76 -9.60
CA VAL A 9 -7.87 9.31 -9.79
C VAL A 9 -8.02 7.96 -9.08
N ARG A 10 -8.91 7.88 -8.08
CA ARG A 10 -9.21 6.64 -7.38
C ARG A 10 -10.16 5.81 -8.23
N GLU A 11 -9.64 4.76 -8.86
CA GLU A 11 -10.45 3.77 -9.58
C GLU A 11 -11.15 2.78 -8.63
N SER A 12 -10.72 2.71 -7.36
CA SER A 12 -11.29 1.78 -6.37
C SER A 12 -11.65 2.49 -5.06
N ASP A 13 -12.83 2.18 -4.54
CA ASP A 13 -13.31 2.70 -3.26
C ASP A 13 -12.47 2.20 -2.07
N LYS A 14 -11.82 1.02 -2.24
CA LYS A 14 -11.07 0.34 -1.17
C LYS A 14 -9.56 0.59 -1.20
N TYR A 15 -9.00 1.06 -2.32
CA TYR A 15 -7.55 1.18 -2.51
C TYR A 15 -7.18 2.55 -3.07
N CYS A 16 -6.00 3.06 -2.67
CA CYS A 16 -5.47 4.31 -3.22
C CYS A 16 -4.93 4.12 -4.65
N SER A 17 -4.77 5.22 -5.39
CA SER A 17 -4.27 5.24 -6.76
C SER A 17 -2.85 4.69 -6.91
N TYR A 18 -2.10 4.62 -5.81
CA TYR A 18 -0.78 3.96 -5.77
C TYR A 18 -0.86 2.44 -5.63
N CYS A 19 -1.93 1.90 -5.05
CA CYS A 19 -2.12 0.46 -4.84
C CYS A 19 -2.96 -0.20 -5.94
N PHE A 20 -3.84 0.59 -6.58
CA PHE A 20 -4.72 0.14 -7.64
C PHE A 20 -4.76 1.20 -8.74
N LYS A 21 -4.25 0.86 -9.92
CA LYS A 21 -4.14 1.75 -11.08
C LYS A 21 -4.38 0.97 -12.36
N ASN A 22 -5.12 1.54 -13.30
CA ASN A 22 -5.43 0.93 -14.60
C ASN A 22 -6.16 -0.43 -14.45
N GLY A 23 -7.12 -0.50 -13.54
CA GLY A 23 -7.89 -1.73 -13.28
C GLY A 23 -7.09 -2.90 -12.69
N LYS A 24 -5.81 -2.71 -12.31
CA LYS A 24 -4.96 -3.76 -11.71
C LYS A 24 -4.28 -3.29 -10.44
N PHE A 25 -3.92 -4.25 -9.58
CA PHE A 25 -3.03 -3.97 -8.46
C PHE A 25 -1.64 -3.69 -9.00
N THR A 26 -1.00 -2.63 -8.52
CA THR A 26 0.39 -2.27 -8.85
C THR A 26 1.39 -3.34 -8.44
N TYR A 27 0.96 -4.27 -7.59
CA TYR A 27 1.75 -5.42 -7.16
C TYR A 27 0.86 -6.66 -7.03
N GLU A 28 1.11 -7.66 -7.87
CA GLU A 28 0.45 -8.98 -7.89
C GLU A 28 1.34 -10.09 -7.29
N GLY A 29 2.19 -9.76 -6.32
CA GLY A 29 3.03 -10.75 -5.62
C GLY A 29 2.55 -11.09 -4.21
N ASP A 30 3.45 -11.66 -3.40
CA ASP A 30 3.21 -12.06 -2.01
C ASP A 30 3.18 -10.87 -1.03
N LEU A 31 2.61 -11.07 0.17
CA LEU A 31 2.55 -10.08 1.24
C LEU A 31 3.93 -9.53 1.58
N LYS A 32 4.95 -10.39 1.61
CA LYS A 32 6.32 -9.99 1.93
C LYS A 32 6.88 -9.04 0.86
N GLY A 33 6.71 -9.39 -0.40
CA GLY A 33 7.16 -8.56 -1.52
C GLY A 33 6.41 -7.22 -1.61
N PHE A 34 5.11 -7.23 -1.27
CA PHE A 34 4.33 -6.00 -1.20
C PHE A 34 4.81 -5.08 -0.07
N LYS A 35 5.16 -5.63 1.10
CA LYS A 35 5.74 -4.87 2.21
C LYS A 35 7.06 -4.21 1.81
N GLU A 36 7.94 -4.93 1.13
CA GLU A 36 9.21 -4.37 0.64
C GLU A 36 9.00 -3.28 -0.41
N PHE A 37 8.06 -3.47 -1.33
CA PHE A 37 7.69 -2.47 -2.33
C PHE A 37 7.19 -1.17 -1.69
N VAL A 38 6.22 -1.27 -0.77
CA VAL A 38 5.67 -0.13 -0.04
C VAL A 38 6.74 0.52 0.85
N TYR A 39 7.60 -0.27 1.49
CA TYR A 39 8.70 0.23 2.31
C TYR A 39 9.67 1.08 1.48
N LYS A 40 10.11 0.56 0.33
CA LYS A 40 11.00 1.28 -0.61
C LYS A 40 10.33 2.55 -1.14
N GLY A 41 9.05 2.49 -1.51
CA GLY A 41 8.28 3.65 -1.95
C GLY A 41 8.19 4.73 -0.88
N MET A 42 7.93 4.35 0.38
CA MET A 42 7.88 5.27 1.53
C MET A 42 9.23 5.94 1.80
N LEU A 43 10.34 5.21 1.68
CA LEU A 43 11.67 5.79 1.81
C LEU A 43 11.97 6.80 0.70
N GLY A 44 11.55 6.50 -0.54
CA GLY A 44 11.73 7.40 -1.69
C GLY A 44 10.98 8.73 -1.57
N VAL A 45 9.84 8.75 -0.89
CA VAL A 45 9.06 9.98 -0.61
C VAL A 45 9.47 10.68 0.70
N GLY A 46 10.56 10.24 1.35
CA GLY A 46 11.08 10.88 2.56
C GLY A 46 10.33 10.55 3.85
N VAL A 47 9.54 9.47 3.90
CA VAL A 47 8.91 9.02 5.14
C VAL A 47 9.99 8.43 6.06
N PRO A 48 10.05 8.83 7.35
CA PRO A 48 11.04 8.30 8.27
C PRO A 48 10.89 6.79 8.46
N LYS A 49 12.01 6.07 8.52
CA LYS A 49 12.10 4.59 8.57
C LYS A 49 11.17 3.96 9.60
N LEU A 50 11.04 4.56 10.79
CA LEU A 50 10.15 4.10 11.86
C LEU A 50 8.67 4.11 11.43
N LYS A 51 8.20 5.22 10.84
CA LYS A 51 6.84 5.32 10.32
C LYS A 51 6.63 4.37 9.15
N ALA A 52 7.60 4.27 8.24
CA ALA A 52 7.53 3.35 7.11
C ALA A 52 7.40 1.89 7.55
N ARG A 53 8.15 1.48 8.59
CA ARG A 53 8.02 0.15 9.21
C ARG A 53 6.65 -0.07 9.85
N PHE A 54 6.13 0.93 10.56
CA PHE A 54 4.81 0.84 11.17
C PHE A 54 3.69 0.68 10.13
N TYR A 55 3.72 1.49 9.07
CA TYR A 55 2.72 1.39 8.00
C TYR A 55 2.83 0.08 7.21
N THR A 56 4.03 -0.38 6.88
CA THR A 56 4.23 -1.66 6.19
C THR A 56 3.89 -2.86 7.05
N TRP A 57 4.03 -2.77 8.37
CA TRP A 57 3.51 -3.79 9.29
C TRP A 57 1.98 -3.84 9.24
N MET A 58 1.32 -2.68 9.25
CA MET A 58 -0.14 -2.54 9.20
C MET A 58 -0.76 -3.08 7.90
N VAL A 59 -0.02 -3.07 6.79
CA VAL A 59 -0.44 -3.65 5.50
C VAL A 59 -0.84 -5.12 5.61
N ARG A 60 -0.32 -5.88 6.58
CA ARG A 60 -0.75 -7.27 6.82
C ARG A 60 -2.23 -7.38 7.20
N PHE A 61 -2.77 -6.37 7.85
CA PHE A 61 -4.17 -6.33 8.28
C PHE A 61 -5.10 -5.79 7.19
N ALA A 62 -4.58 -5.44 6.01
CA ALA A 62 -5.43 -4.97 4.93
C ALA A 62 -6.36 -6.11 4.44
N PRO A 63 -7.61 -5.79 4.07
CA PRO A 63 -8.63 -6.78 3.70
C PRO A 63 -8.23 -7.64 2.48
N ARG A 64 -7.30 -7.16 1.64
CA ARG A 64 -6.70 -7.94 0.55
C ARG A 64 -6.03 -9.25 1.03
N TRP A 65 -5.42 -9.20 2.21
CA TRP A 65 -4.61 -10.29 2.78
C TRP A 65 -5.33 -11.07 3.87
N GLN A 66 -6.40 -10.50 4.44
CA GLN A 66 -7.29 -11.17 5.39
C GLN A 66 -8.25 -12.16 4.72
N LYS A 67 -7.80 -12.88 3.68
CA LYS A 67 -8.60 -13.84 2.94
C LYS A 67 -8.72 -15.21 3.64
N ASN A 68 -8.64 -15.24 4.97
CA ASN A 68 -8.85 -16.44 5.79
C ASN A 68 -9.24 -16.04 7.22
N LYS A 69 -10.52 -15.79 7.45
CA LYS A 69 -11.20 -16.21 8.68
C LYS A 69 -12.68 -16.44 8.39
#